data_AF-A0ABD3PSY7-F1
#
_entry.id   AF-A0ABD3PSY7-F1
#
_cell.length_a   1.000
_cell.length_b   1.000
_cell.length_c   1.000
_cell.angle_alpha   90.00
_cell.angle_beta   90.00
_cell.angle_gamma   90.00
#
_symmetry.space_group_name_H-M   'P 1'
#
loop_
_entity.id
_entity.type
_entity.pdbx_description
1 polymer ?
#
loop_
_entity_poly.entity_id
_entity_poly.type
_entity_poly.pdbx_seq_one_letter_code
_entity_poly.pdbx_strand_id
1 'polypeptide(L)'
;MIVRAIVVANRATGTAVSGAAFGVRRPSSSSSSSSGDGQRRRLRRSADDDKDEGRPRPSPWWSLPSLRGRAAAMIASALPDGHPLSEIISSSSSSSRRSWSPSINEAIASARARESRLRTGASSSSSSSSSSSSSSSSDNDDGDDGASLPRHAVEETRRVEEEIERRALEMAEERMRLELRAMEERFKSREEERTRKEEEERERREAEHRRELAFERWKDEAAREMRRQEVEGRGEEEEEEGEGVREEQRRRRPRPGVDAATAEPTSTADRGGGLDDRRRDRHTGRHRHPILGPQIARLPYKRVHLTSASTLASIPVYERQRAYRHDRALAMAKDKRKTLWMGIPGVISLMEDRDGRLSILDGQHRVGMMALLAEERRRVRERGGDGDGDGLDSLDLENVLVEVFVSRRLRDDIDLNATGGGGSDDDDDDDMAAIFTEINKAEPVKLLDMPGVANKRTRDIIDHAASHFHDAYPAMFSTSARCRAPHLNLDNLRDALFASEVIQRERMGSGGELVRWMSRKNDELRERYGDDGKGGRESSETKNDGDDGDVAAEDGKKTSMNEMAIKKARKHDFYLGLESTWLYRK
;
A
#
# COMPACT_ATOMS: atom_id res chain seq x y z
N MET A 1 -26.25 -4.38 19.30
CA MET A 1 -26.71 -5.66 19.90
C MET A 1 -25.59 -6.70 20.10
N ILE A 2 -24.65 -6.86 19.17
CA ILE A 2 -23.56 -7.86 19.24
C ILE A 2 -22.62 -7.65 20.44
N VAL A 3 -22.29 -6.39 20.79
CA VAL A 3 -21.43 -6.08 21.96
C VAL A 3 -22.11 -6.45 23.30
N ARG A 4 -23.45 -6.38 23.38
CA ARG A 4 -24.20 -6.83 24.56
C ARG A 4 -24.17 -8.36 24.72
N ALA A 5 -24.11 -9.11 23.61
CA ALA A 5 -24.02 -10.57 23.65
C ALA A 5 -22.66 -11.08 24.16
N ILE A 6 -21.55 -10.39 23.83
CA ILE A 6 -20.19 -10.76 24.27
C ILE A 6 -20.01 -10.52 25.79
N VAL A 7 -20.59 -9.45 26.33
CA VAL A 7 -20.51 -9.15 27.77
C VAL A 7 -21.36 -10.12 28.62
N VAL A 8 -22.46 -10.65 28.07
CA VAL A 8 -23.30 -11.64 28.75
C VAL A 8 -22.65 -13.04 28.74
N ALA A 9 -21.94 -13.41 27.67
CA ALA A 9 -21.25 -14.70 27.58
C ALA A 9 -20.11 -14.86 28.60
N ASN A 10 -19.38 -13.78 28.92
CA ASN A 10 -18.28 -13.82 29.89
C ASN A 10 -18.73 -13.85 31.37
N ARG A 11 -20.02 -13.66 31.65
CA ARG A 11 -20.56 -13.75 33.03
C ARG A 11 -21.01 -15.17 33.41
N ALA A 12 -21.10 -16.09 32.46
CA ALA A 12 -21.69 -17.41 32.66
C ALA A 12 -20.69 -18.54 33.00
N THR A 13 -19.37 -18.29 32.99
CA THR A 13 -18.35 -19.34 33.16
C THR A 13 -17.51 -19.22 34.44
N GLY A 14 -18.00 -18.50 35.45
CA GLY A 14 -17.33 -18.39 36.75
C GLY A 14 -17.54 -19.63 37.63
N THR A 15 -16.84 -20.73 37.34
CA THR A 15 -16.65 -21.83 38.30
C THR A 15 -15.32 -21.66 39.02
N ALA A 16 -15.41 -21.45 40.33
CA ALA A 16 -14.29 -21.34 41.24
C ALA A 16 -13.52 -22.67 41.35
N VAL A 17 -12.19 -22.61 41.24
CA VAL A 17 -11.30 -23.66 41.75
C VAL A 17 -10.28 -23.00 42.68
N SER A 18 -10.39 -23.36 43.95
CA SER A 18 -9.51 -22.96 45.05
C SER A 18 -8.23 -23.79 45.04
N GLY A 19 -7.10 -23.09 45.16
CA GLY A 19 -6.00 -23.42 46.08
C GLY A 19 -5.14 -24.65 45.81
N ALA A 20 -3.90 -24.41 45.40
CA ALA A 20 -2.74 -25.15 45.89
C ALA A 20 -1.47 -24.30 45.76
N ALA A 21 -0.86 -23.98 46.91
CA ALA A 21 0.42 -23.33 47.01
C ALA A 21 1.54 -24.31 46.62
N PHE A 22 2.50 -23.85 45.81
CA PHE A 22 3.78 -24.54 45.61
C PHE A 22 4.92 -23.53 45.66
N GLY A 23 5.78 -23.69 46.67
CA GLY A 23 6.96 -22.88 46.89
C GLY A 23 8.04 -23.16 45.84
N VAL A 24 8.61 -22.08 45.29
CA VAL A 24 9.72 -22.13 44.35
C VAL A 24 11.04 -22.04 45.12
N ARG A 25 11.73 -23.17 45.23
CA ARG A 25 13.17 -23.21 45.52
C ARG A 25 13.93 -22.90 44.22
N ARG A 26 14.82 -21.91 44.28
CA ARG A 26 15.89 -21.69 43.28
C ARG A 26 16.89 -22.85 43.31
N PRO A 27 17.48 -23.23 42.17
CA PRO A 27 18.82 -23.79 42.18
C PRO A 27 19.81 -22.89 41.46
N SER A 28 20.97 -22.82 42.11
CA SER A 28 22.24 -22.27 41.72
C SER A 28 22.83 -22.93 40.48
N SER A 29 23.58 -22.12 39.74
CA SER A 29 24.53 -22.49 38.70
C SER A 29 25.62 -23.42 39.22
N SER A 30 25.84 -24.55 38.55
CA SER A 30 27.14 -25.22 38.51
C SER A 30 27.30 -25.99 37.20
N SER A 31 28.42 -25.70 36.56
CA SER A 31 29.05 -26.38 35.43
C SER A 31 29.21 -27.89 35.60
N SER A 32 28.95 -28.65 34.54
CA SER A 32 29.76 -29.83 34.20
C SER A 32 29.56 -30.27 32.76
N SER A 33 30.69 -30.52 32.12
CA SER A 33 30.91 -31.22 30.87
C SER A 33 30.47 -32.68 30.93
N SER A 34 29.81 -33.19 29.90
CA SER A 34 30.04 -34.58 29.44
C SER A 34 29.57 -34.80 28.00
N SER A 35 30.39 -35.58 27.30
CA SER A 35 30.23 -36.10 25.96
C SER A 35 28.99 -36.99 25.80
N GLY A 36 28.43 -37.03 24.59
CA GLY A 36 27.34 -37.95 24.25
C GLY A 36 27.11 -38.04 22.74
N ASP A 37 27.84 -38.95 22.10
CA ASP A 37 27.50 -39.53 20.79
C ASP A 37 26.09 -40.12 20.79
N GLY A 38 25.33 -39.94 19.71
CA GLY A 38 23.98 -40.49 19.63
C GLY A 38 23.24 -40.25 18.31
N GLN A 39 23.52 -41.10 17.32
CA GLN A 39 22.58 -41.63 16.32
C GLN A 39 21.63 -40.66 15.57
N ARG A 40 22.03 -40.25 14.36
CA ARG A 40 21.10 -39.74 13.33
C ARG A 40 20.48 -40.89 12.53
N ARG A 41 19.21 -41.21 12.81
CA ARG A 41 18.37 -42.04 11.93
C ARG A 41 17.89 -41.22 10.73
N ARG A 42 18.28 -41.64 9.53
CA ARG A 42 17.74 -41.21 8.23
C ARG A 42 16.33 -41.79 8.04
N LEU A 43 15.34 -40.93 7.83
CA LEU A 43 14.06 -41.31 7.23
C LEU A 43 14.12 -40.99 5.73
N ARG A 44 14.36 -42.03 4.92
CA ARG A 44 14.02 -42.04 3.50
C ARG A 44 12.52 -42.32 3.38
N ARG A 45 11.76 -41.41 2.77
CA ARG A 45 10.44 -41.72 2.23
C ARG A 45 10.59 -41.93 0.73
N SER A 46 10.22 -43.13 0.32
CA SER A 46 10.01 -43.59 -1.04
C SER A 46 8.93 -42.74 -1.73
N ALA A 47 9.19 -42.41 -2.98
CA ALA A 47 8.22 -41.87 -3.92
C ALA A 47 8.13 -42.91 -5.04
N ASP A 48 7.00 -43.59 -5.13
CA ASP A 48 6.64 -44.43 -6.26
C ASP A 48 5.25 -44.00 -6.75
N ASP A 49 5.20 -43.83 -8.07
CA ASP A 49 4.12 -44.00 -9.05
C ASP A 49 2.70 -43.48 -8.78
N ASP A 50 2.25 -42.59 -9.69
CA ASP A 50 1.06 -42.84 -10.51
C ASP A 50 1.02 -41.87 -11.73
N LYS A 51 1.17 -42.45 -12.93
CA LYS A 51 0.90 -41.79 -14.22
C LYS A 51 -0.56 -42.04 -14.60
N ASP A 52 -1.38 -41.00 -14.54
CA ASP A 52 -2.74 -40.98 -15.09
C ASP A 52 -2.81 -39.92 -16.21
N GLU A 53 -2.72 -40.38 -17.46
CA GLU A 53 -2.90 -39.54 -18.65
C GLU A 53 -4.37 -39.61 -19.10
N GLY A 54 -5.03 -38.45 -19.23
CA GLY A 54 -6.24 -38.35 -20.06
C GLY A 54 -7.44 -37.53 -19.56
N ARG A 55 -7.36 -36.80 -18.43
CA ARG A 55 -8.44 -35.88 -18.02
C ARG A 55 -8.01 -34.42 -18.06
N PRO A 56 -8.77 -33.50 -18.69
CA PRO A 56 -8.49 -32.07 -18.63
C PRO A 56 -8.52 -31.63 -17.17
N ARG A 57 -7.38 -31.11 -16.68
CA ARG A 57 -7.26 -30.64 -15.30
C ARG A 57 -8.32 -29.57 -15.04
N PRO A 58 -9.15 -29.71 -13.99
CA PRO A 58 -10.14 -28.69 -13.67
C PRO A 58 -9.42 -27.35 -13.46
N SER A 59 -9.96 -26.29 -14.05
CA SER A 59 -9.41 -24.95 -13.88
C SER A 59 -9.28 -24.65 -12.39
N PRO A 60 -8.19 -24.01 -11.93
CA PRO A 60 -8.02 -23.68 -10.52
C PRO A 60 -9.27 -22.98 -10.00
N TRP A 61 -9.70 -23.33 -8.78
CA TRP A 61 -10.97 -22.87 -8.23
C TRP A 61 -11.09 -21.34 -8.16
N TRP A 62 -9.95 -20.64 -8.12
CA TRP A 62 -9.81 -19.18 -8.12
C TRP A 62 -9.67 -18.54 -9.51
N SER A 63 -9.74 -19.31 -10.59
CA SER A 63 -9.70 -18.75 -11.95
C SER A 63 -10.96 -17.92 -12.24
N LEU A 64 -10.81 -16.79 -12.93
CA LEU A 64 -11.91 -15.88 -13.30
C LEU A 64 -13.09 -16.59 -13.99
N PRO A 65 -12.89 -17.56 -14.91
CA PRO A 65 -13.98 -18.35 -15.48
C PRO A 65 -14.71 -19.23 -14.44
N SER A 66 -13.98 -19.86 -13.51
CA SER A 66 -14.53 -20.66 -12.41
C SER A 66 -15.34 -19.79 -11.43
N LEU A 67 -14.83 -18.59 -11.11
CA LEU A 67 -15.52 -17.63 -10.24
C LEU A 67 -16.82 -17.10 -10.86
N ARG A 68 -16.80 -16.74 -12.14
CA ARG A 68 -18.00 -16.29 -12.86
C ARG A 68 -19.04 -17.41 -12.97
N GLY A 69 -18.62 -18.63 -13.27
CA GLY A 69 -19.51 -19.80 -13.31
C GLY A 69 -20.17 -20.09 -11.95
N ARG A 70 -19.42 -19.98 -10.85
CA ARG A 70 -19.96 -20.18 -9.49
C ARG A 70 -20.87 -19.05 -9.03
N ALA A 71 -20.54 -17.80 -9.34
CA ALA A 71 -21.38 -16.65 -9.02
C ALA A 71 -22.72 -16.75 -9.78
N ALA A 72 -22.67 -17.09 -11.07
CA ALA A 72 -23.86 -17.35 -11.88
C ALA A 72 -24.69 -18.51 -11.33
N ALA A 73 -24.05 -19.61 -10.92
CA ALA A 73 -24.73 -20.76 -10.32
C ALA A 73 -25.36 -20.42 -8.94
N MET A 74 -24.69 -19.64 -8.09
CA MET A 74 -25.25 -19.18 -6.81
C MET A 74 -26.46 -18.28 -7.04
N ILE A 75 -26.36 -17.31 -7.96
CA ILE A 75 -27.46 -16.40 -8.28
C ILE A 75 -28.64 -17.18 -8.87
N ALA A 76 -28.37 -18.16 -9.75
CA ALA A 76 -29.41 -19.03 -10.29
C ALA A 76 -30.07 -19.90 -9.21
N SER A 77 -29.31 -20.44 -8.26
CA SER A 77 -29.85 -21.27 -7.17
C SER A 77 -30.60 -20.48 -6.08
N ALA A 78 -30.40 -19.16 -6.02
CA ALA A 78 -31.06 -18.28 -5.06
C ALA A 78 -32.38 -17.70 -5.61
N LEU A 79 -32.68 -17.91 -6.88
CA LEU A 79 -33.91 -17.46 -7.52
C LEU A 79 -35.00 -18.56 -7.42
N PRO A 80 -36.28 -18.20 -7.21
CA PRO A 80 -37.38 -19.16 -7.23
C PRO A 80 -37.50 -19.87 -8.57
N ASP A 81 -37.89 -21.15 -8.56
CA ASP A 81 -38.11 -21.92 -9.77
C ASP A 81 -39.10 -21.21 -10.72
N GLY A 82 -38.66 -20.95 -11.95
CA GLY A 82 -39.43 -20.22 -12.98
C GLY A 82 -39.08 -18.74 -13.15
N HIS A 83 -38.06 -18.21 -12.47
CA HIS A 83 -37.67 -16.81 -12.63
C HIS A 83 -36.96 -16.54 -13.99
N PRO A 84 -37.41 -15.58 -14.82
CA PRO A 84 -36.91 -15.35 -16.18
C PRO A 84 -35.42 -14.96 -16.27
N LEU A 85 -34.83 -14.45 -15.17
CA LEU A 85 -33.39 -14.19 -15.10
C LEU A 85 -32.53 -15.47 -15.15
N SER A 86 -33.05 -16.64 -14.75
CA SER A 86 -32.30 -17.90 -14.79
C SER A 86 -31.98 -18.34 -16.23
N GLU A 87 -32.90 -18.03 -17.17
CA GLU A 87 -32.78 -18.36 -18.60
C GLU A 87 -31.81 -17.42 -19.33
N ILE A 88 -31.79 -16.14 -18.92
CA ILE A 88 -30.87 -15.12 -19.45
C ILE A 88 -29.42 -15.37 -19.02
N ILE A 89 -29.21 -15.78 -17.75
CA ILE A 89 -27.87 -16.09 -17.23
C ILE A 89 -27.28 -17.33 -17.93
N SER A 90 -28.13 -18.29 -18.29
CA SER A 90 -27.71 -19.52 -18.99
C SER A 90 -27.30 -19.26 -20.44
N SER A 91 -27.96 -18.32 -21.13
CA SER A 91 -27.73 -18.02 -22.55
C SER A 91 -26.55 -17.06 -22.82
N SER A 92 -26.23 -16.15 -21.88
CA SER A 92 -25.17 -15.14 -22.05
C SER A 92 -23.73 -15.67 -22.05
N SER A 93 -23.50 -16.94 -21.70
CA SER A 93 -22.14 -17.51 -21.58
C SER A 93 -21.46 -17.81 -22.92
N SER A 94 -22.16 -17.68 -24.05
CA SER A 94 -21.68 -18.13 -25.38
C SER A 94 -21.19 -17.01 -26.33
N SER A 95 -21.46 -15.73 -26.08
CA SER A 95 -21.37 -14.69 -27.15
C SER A 95 -20.27 -13.63 -27.04
N SER A 96 -19.43 -13.60 -26.00
CA SER A 96 -18.44 -12.52 -25.81
C SER A 96 -17.06 -12.82 -26.40
N ARG A 97 -16.93 -12.81 -27.73
CA ARG A 97 -15.66 -12.70 -28.47
C ARG A 97 -15.90 -11.99 -29.80
N ARG A 98 -15.77 -10.65 -29.87
CA ARG A 98 -15.48 -9.85 -31.09
C ARG A 98 -15.56 -8.34 -30.79
N SER A 99 -14.41 -7.71 -30.59
CA SER A 99 -14.24 -6.26 -30.81
C SER A 99 -12.76 -5.97 -31.11
N TRP A 100 -12.37 -6.13 -32.36
CA TRP A 100 -11.13 -5.59 -32.92
C TRP A 100 -11.49 -4.65 -34.08
N SER A 101 -10.78 -3.53 -34.16
CA SER A 101 -11.14 -2.32 -34.91
C SER A 101 -11.33 -2.54 -36.43
N PRO A 102 -12.30 -1.84 -37.08
CA PRO A 102 -12.66 -2.00 -38.50
C PRO A 102 -11.51 -1.83 -39.51
N SER A 103 -10.53 -0.97 -39.23
CA SER A 103 -9.44 -0.61 -40.15
C SER A 103 -8.54 -1.79 -40.56
N ILE A 104 -8.30 -2.73 -39.64
CA ILE A 104 -7.47 -3.92 -39.94
C ILE A 104 -8.25 -4.91 -40.81
N ASN A 105 -9.56 -5.03 -40.59
CA ASN A 105 -10.42 -5.91 -41.37
C ASN A 105 -10.58 -5.41 -42.81
N GLU A 106 -10.58 -4.09 -43.02
CA GLU A 106 -10.65 -3.49 -44.35
C GLU A 106 -9.34 -3.67 -45.14
N ALA A 107 -8.18 -3.50 -44.49
CA ALA A 107 -6.88 -3.80 -45.10
C ALA A 107 -6.73 -5.29 -45.45
N ILE A 108 -7.19 -6.19 -44.57
CA ILE A 108 -7.20 -7.64 -44.83
C ILE A 108 -8.20 -7.99 -45.94
N ALA A 109 -9.36 -7.34 -46.00
CA ALA A 109 -10.34 -7.55 -47.06
C ALA A 109 -9.78 -7.09 -48.42
N SER A 110 -9.10 -5.95 -48.48
CA SER A 110 -8.47 -5.45 -49.70
C SER A 110 -7.29 -6.32 -50.15
N ALA A 111 -6.50 -6.86 -49.21
CA ALA A 111 -5.43 -7.81 -49.52
C ALA A 111 -5.99 -9.13 -50.05
N ARG A 112 -7.05 -9.67 -49.42
CA ARG A 112 -7.74 -10.89 -49.87
C ARG A 112 -8.44 -10.72 -51.22
N ALA A 113 -8.96 -9.53 -51.53
CA ALA A 113 -9.56 -9.22 -52.82
C ALA A 113 -8.51 -9.16 -53.95
N ARG A 114 -7.26 -8.76 -53.66
CA ARG A 114 -6.14 -8.89 -54.60
C ARG A 114 -5.70 -10.34 -54.78
N GLU A 115 -5.62 -11.08 -53.68
CA GLU A 115 -5.21 -12.49 -53.68
C GLU A 115 -6.23 -13.40 -54.38
N SER A 116 -7.53 -13.10 -54.26
CA SER A 116 -8.58 -13.83 -54.97
C SER A 116 -8.54 -13.60 -56.48
N ARG A 117 -8.20 -12.39 -56.94
CA ARG A 117 -8.03 -12.09 -58.38
C ARG A 117 -6.83 -12.82 -58.99
N LEU A 118 -5.71 -12.92 -58.26
CA LEU A 118 -4.54 -13.70 -58.67
C LEU A 118 -4.85 -15.21 -58.70
N ARG A 119 -5.68 -15.70 -57.78
CA ARG A 119 -6.11 -17.10 -57.77
C ARG A 119 -7.10 -17.43 -58.89
N THR A 120 -8.07 -16.57 -59.19
CA THR A 120 -9.04 -16.83 -60.27
C THR A 120 -8.44 -16.74 -61.67
N GLY A 121 -7.32 -16.03 -61.84
CA GLY A 121 -6.57 -16.04 -63.10
C GLY A 121 -5.72 -17.31 -63.32
N ALA A 122 -5.44 -18.06 -62.25
CA ALA A 122 -4.56 -19.23 -62.30
C ALA A 122 -5.29 -20.59 -62.19
N SER A 123 -6.61 -20.60 -61.98
CA SER A 123 -7.34 -21.84 -61.62
C SER A 123 -8.47 -22.24 -62.57
N SER A 124 -8.41 -21.86 -63.85
CA SER A 124 -9.33 -22.39 -64.88
C SER A 124 -8.73 -23.52 -65.72
N SER A 125 -7.84 -24.33 -65.15
CA SER A 125 -7.45 -25.61 -65.74
C SER A 125 -7.13 -26.64 -64.66
N SER A 126 -7.79 -27.79 -64.77
CA SER A 126 -7.60 -29.06 -64.04
C SER A 126 -8.42 -29.28 -62.76
N SER A 127 -9.67 -29.69 -62.97
CA SER A 127 -10.36 -30.64 -62.11
C SER A 127 -10.28 -32.04 -62.75
N SER A 128 -9.53 -32.98 -62.15
CA SER A 128 -9.94 -34.40 -61.96
C SER A 128 -8.79 -35.29 -61.46
N SER A 129 -8.91 -35.64 -60.17
CA SER A 129 -8.78 -36.99 -59.58
C SER A 129 -7.57 -37.91 -59.84
N SER A 130 -6.96 -38.24 -58.68
CA SER A 130 -6.67 -39.58 -58.13
C SER A 130 -5.45 -40.40 -58.58
N SER A 131 -4.65 -40.72 -57.54
CA SER A 131 -3.99 -41.98 -57.22
C SER A 131 -2.77 -42.47 -58.01
N SER A 132 -1.67 -42.55 -57.24
CA SER A 132 -0.68 -43.62 -57.15
C SER A 132 0.33 -43.86 -58.29
N SER A 133 1.59 -43.66 -57.88
CA SER A 133 2.79 -44.47 -58.11
C SER A 133 3.48 -44.50 -59.49
N SER A 134 4.81 -44.38 -59.36
CA SER A 134 5.90 -44.92 -60.18
C SER A 134 6.25 -44.28 -61.52
N SER A 135 7.50 -43.77 -61.51
CA SER A 135 8.57 -43.94 -62.51
C SER A 135 8.47 -43.34 -63.92
N SER A 136 9.65 -42.91 -64.36
CA SER A 136 10.20 -42.84 -65.72
C SER A 136 9.74 -41.72 -66.66
N SER A 137 10.71 -40.85 -66.96
CA SER A 137 11.14 -40.36 -68.29
C SER A 137 10.09 -40.29 -69.40
N SER A 138 9.92 -39.12 -70.00
CA SER A 138 10.16 -38.88 -71.42
C SER A 138 9.85 -37.43 -71.78
N ASP A 139 10.72 -36.88 -72.62
CA ASP A 139 10.55 -35.68 -73.44
C ASP A 139 9.19 -35.64 -74.16
N ASN A 140 8.63 -34.43 -74.29
CA ASN A 140 7.80 -33.87 -75.38
C ASN A 140 7.41 -32.45 -74.89
N ASP A 141 7.96 -31.35 -75.41
CA ASP A 141 7.86 -30.80 -76.77
C ASP A 141 6.43 -30.31 -77.11
N ASP A 142 6.42 -29.02 -77.48
CA ASP A 142 5.41 -28.22 -78.19
C ASP A 142 4.02 -27.93 -77.60
N GLY A 143 3.70 -26.62 -77.53
CA GLY A 143 2.32 -26.12 -77.38
C GLY A 143 2.17 -24.69 -76.85
N ASP A 144 3.01 -23.76 -77.28
CA ASP A 144 2.87 -22.31 -77.04
C ASP A 144 1.70 -21.74 -77.85
N ASP A 145 0.49 -21.75 -77.29
CA ASP A 145 -0.64 -20.97 -77.80
C ASP A 145 -0.88 -19.77 -76.88
N GLY A 146 0.01 -18.79 -77.00
CA GLY A 146 -0.11 -17.45 -76.42
C GLY A 146 -1.35 -16.71 -76.96
N ALA A 147 -2.49 -16.94 -76.31
CA ALA A 147 -3.70 -16.14 -76.47
C ALA A 147 -3.38 -14.69 -76.06
N SER A 148 -3.00 -13.90 -77.06
CA SER A 148 -2.66 -12.48 -76.94
C SER A 148 -3.93 -11.73 -76.54
N LEU A 149 -4.02 -11.38 -75.26
CA LEU A 149 -5.06 -10.50 -74.75
C LEU A 149 -5.11 -9.23 -75.61
N PRO A 150 -6.31 -8.77 -76.02
CA PRO A 150 -6.46 -7.62 -76.90
C PRO A 150 -5.77 -6.41 -76.28
N ARG A 151 -4.80 -5.83 -77.01
CA ARG A 151 -3.93 -4.72 -76.55
C ARG A 151 -4.69 -3.56 -75.90
N HIS A 152 -5.95 -3.34 -76.30
CA HIS A 152 -6.85 -2.33 -75.72
C HIS A 152 -7.18 -2.58 -74.24
N ALA A 153 -7.37 -3.84 -73.82
CA ALA A 153 -7.67 -4.17 -72.43
C ALA A 153 -6.48 -3.86 -71.50
N VAL A 154 -5.25 -4.02 -72.00
CA VAL A 154 -4.01 -3.73 -71.26
C VAL A 154 -3.82 -2.22 -71.07
N GLU A 155 -4.21 -1.40 -72.06
CA GLU A 155 -4.15 0.05 -71.95
C GLU A 155 -5.19 0.62 -70.98
N GLU A 156 -6.41 0.06 -70.95
CA GLU A 156 -7.43 0.48 -69.98
C GLU A 156 -7.06 0.09 -68.54
N THR A 157 -6.50 -1.10 -68.31
CA THR A 157 -6.02 -1.49 -66.97
C THR A 157 -4.89 -0.58 -66.51
N ARG A 158 -3.98 -0.21 -67.40
CA ARG A 158 -2.88 0.70 -67.07
C ARG A 158 -3.38 2.10 -66.67
N ARG A 159 -4.38 2.65 -67.37
CA ARG A 159 -4.98 3.95 -67.01
C ARG A 159 -5.67 3.90 -65.64
N VAL A 160 -6.37 2.81 -65.34
CA VAL A 160 -7.02 2.62 -64.04
C VAL A 160 -5.99 2.47 -62.92
N GLU A 161 -4.89 1.75 -63.16
CA GLU A 161 -3.77 1.63 -62.21
C GLU A 161 -3.10 2.97 -61.93
N GLU A 162 -2.79 3.75 -62.98
CA GLU A 162 -2.22 5.10 -62.83
C GLU A 162 -3.16 6.04 -62.05
N GLU A 163 -4.49 5.94 -62.24
CA GLU A 163 -5.47 6.71 -61.46
C GLU A 163 -5.52 6.27 -59.98
N ILE A 164 -5.45 4.97 -59.71
CA ILE A 164 -5.41 4.43 -58.34
C ILE A 164 -4.12 4.86 -57.63
N GLU A 165 -2.98 4.82 -58.31
CA GLU A 165 -1.70 5.27 -57.75
C GLU A 165 -1.74 6.77 -57.42
N ARG A 166 -2.30 7.60 -58.30
CA ARG A 166 -2.45 9.04 -58.05
C ARG A 166 -3.34 9.32 -56.83
N ARG A 167 -4.49 8.63 -56.71
CA ARG A 167 -5.38 8.76 -55.54
C ARG A 167 -4.71 8.24 -54.26
N ALA A 168 -3.91 7.18 -54.36
CA ALA A 168 -3.17 6.65 -53.22
C ALA A 168 -2.10 7.62 -52.71
N LEU A 169 -1.40 8.30 -53.62
CA LEU A 169 -0.43 9.35 -53.28
C LEU A 169 -1.12 10.56 -52.62
N GLU A 170 -2.24 11.03 -53.17
CA GLU A 170 -3.00 12.16 -52.60
C GLU A 170 -3.50 11.85 -51.18
N MET A 171 -4.06 10.64 -50.96
CA MET A 171 -4.46 10.20 -49.62
C MET A 171 -3.28 10.05 -48.65
N ALA A 172 -2.10 9.62 -49.14
CA ALA A 172 -0.90 9.52 -48.32
C ALA A 172 -0.39 10.90 -47.89
N GLU A 173 -0.41 11.89 -48.79
CA GLU A 173 -0.05 13.27 -48.50
C GLU A 173 -1.03 13.92 -47.51
N GLU A 174 -2.35 13.72 -47.69
CA GLU A 174 -3.36 14.22 -46.76
C GLU A 174 -3.17 13.64 -45.36
N ARG A 175 -2.91 12.33 -45.26
CA ARG A 175 -2.64 11.66 -44.00
C ARG A 175 -1.37 12.19 -43.32
N MET A 176 -0.29 12.39 -44.08
CA MET A 176 0.96 12.97 -43.56
C MET A 176 0.71 14.38 -43.01
N ARG A 177 -0.11 15.18 -43.71
CA ARG A 177 -0.48 16.54 -43.28
C ARG A 177 -1.32 16.54 -42.00
N LEU A 178 -2.25 15.60 -41.86
CA LEU A 178 -3.03 15.43 -40.63
C LEU A 178 -2.17 14.97 -39.46
N GLU A 179 -1.22 14.06 -39.71
CA GLU A 179 -0.29 13.58 -38.68
C GLU A 179 0.64 14.68 -38.17
N LEU A 180 1.14 15.54 -39.08
CA LEU A 180 1.93 16.72 -38.70
C LEU A 180 1.13 17.69 -37.83
N ARG A 181 -0.13 18.00 -38.19
CA ARG A 181 -1.01 18.85 -37.36
C ARG A 181 -1.28 18.24 -35.98
N ALA A 182 -1.54 16.94 -35.92
CA ALA A 182 -1.74 16.25 -34.64
C ALA A 182 -0.47 16.26 -33.77
N MET A 183 0.72 16.23 -34.39
CA MET A 183 2.00 16.36 -33.70
C MET A 183 2.21 17.79 -33.16
N GLU A 184 1.90 18.82 -33.96
CA GLU A 184 1.95 20.23 -33.56
C GLU A 184 1.00 20.52 -32.38
N GLU A 185 -0.25 20.04 -32.44
CA GLU A 185 -1.21 20.20 -31.33
C GLU A 185 -0.75 19.52 -30.05
N ARG A 186 -0.14 18.33 -30.15
CA ARG A 186 0.45 17.64 -29.00
C ARG A 186 1.64 18.40 -28.43
N PHE A 187 2.45 19.03 -29.27
CA PHE A 187 3.57 19.84 -28.81
C PHE A 187 3.09 21.10 -28.09
N LYS A 188 2.09 21.79 -28.67
CA LYS A 188 1.44 22.96 -28.07
C LYS A 188 0.78 22.64 -26.73
N SER A 189 0.03 21.53 -26.65
CA SER A 189 -0.60 21.08 -25.39
C SER A 189 0.43 20.76 -24.30
N ARG A 190 1.59 20.18 -24.66
CA ARG A 190 2.68 19.95 -23.71
C ARG A 190 3.34 21.24 -23.25
N GLU A 191 3.48 22.23 -24.12
CA GLU A 191 4.03 23.54 -23.78
C GLU A 191 3.09 24.30 -22.83
N GLU A 192 1.78 24.33 -23.12
CA GLU A 192 0.75 24.90 -22.24
C GLU A 192 0.69 24.20 -20.86
N GLU A 193 0.87 22.87 -20.83
CA GLU A 193 0.95 22.13 -19.57
C GLU A 193 2.20 22.50 -18.76
N ARG A 194 3.35 22.72 -19.43
CA ARG A 194 4.59 23.17 -18.77
C ARG A 194 4.43 24.58 -18.20
N THR A 195 3.90 25.52 -18.97
CA THR A 195 3.66 26.88 -18.49
C THR A 195 2.68 26.91 -17.31
N ARG A 196 1.64 26.07 -17.35
CA ARG A 196 0.69 25.92 -16.24
C ARG A 196 1.36 25.39 -14.97
N LYS A 197 2.25 24.40 -15.08
CA LYS A 197 3.00 23.86 -13.93
C LYS A 197 3.97 24.88 -13.35
N GLU A 198 4.64 25.67 -14.19
CA GLU A 198 5.54 26.74 -13.75
C GLU A 198 4.77 27.86 -13.02
N GLU A 199 3.56 28.21 -13.50
CA GLU A 199 2.68 29.16 -12.83
C GLU A 199 2.17 28.65 -11.47
N GLU A 200 1.74 27.39 -11.40
CA GLU A 200 1.30 26.75 -10.14
C GLU A 200 2.46 26.67 -9.12
N GLU A 201 3.68 26.36 -9.57
CA GLU A 201 4.85 26.35 -8.69
C GLU A 201 5.21 27.75 -8.17
N ARG A 202 5.08 28.78 -9.02
CA ARG A 202 5.26 30.18 -8.62
C ARG A 202 4.22 30.58 -7.57
N GLU A 203 2.94 30.26 -7.79
CA GLU A 203 1.87 30.54 -6.82
C GLU A 203 2.11 29.82 -5.48
N ARG A 204 2.60 28.56 -5.52
CA ARG A 204 2.97 27.81 -4.31
C ARG A 204 4.08 28.51 -3.52
N ARG A 205 5.14 28.97 -4.20
CA ARG A 205 6.24 29.71 -3.55
C ARG A 205 5.77 31.04 -2.96
N GLU A 206 4.89 31.76 -3.64
CA GLU A 206 4.31 33.00 -3.12
C GLU A 206 3.41 32.74 -1.89
N ALA A 207 2.66 31.64 -1.88
CA ALA A 207 1.85 31.23 -0.74
C ALA A 207 2.71 30.80 0.46
N GLU A 208 3.82 30.09 0.23
CA GLU A 208 4.80 29.74 1.26
C GLU A 208 5.45 31.00 1.85
N HIS A 209 5.95 31.90 1.01
CA HIS A 209 6.51 33.18 1.45
C HIS A 209 5.49 34.02 2.24
N ARG A 210 4.21 34.00 1.85
CA ARG A 210 3.14 34.67 2.61
C ARG A 210 2.93 34.05 4.00
N ARG A 211 3.04 32.73 4.13
CA ARG A 211 2.96 32.03 5.42
C ARG A 211 4.17 32.36 6.31
N GLU A 212 5.37 32.44 5.75
CA GLU A 212 6.57 32.84 6.47
C GLU A 212 6.44 34.26 7.04
N LEU A 213 6.00 35.22 6.22
CA LEU A 213 5.74 36.59 6.68
C LEU A 213 4.65 36.66 7.76
N ALA A 214 3.60 35.84 7.65
CA ALA A 214 2.56 35.76 8.67
C ALA A 214 3.10 35.17 9.98
N PHE A 215 3.98 34.18 9.90
CA PHE A 215 4.61 33.56 11.06
C PHE A 215 5.60 34.49 11.76
N GLU A 216 6.39 35.27 11.02
CA GLU A 216 7.24 36.31 11.61
C GLU A 216 6.43 37.38 12.33
N ARG A 217 5.34 37.89 11.72
CA ARG A 217 4.43 38.84 12.38
C ARG A 217 3.83 38.28 13.67
N TRP A 218 3.46 37.00 13.65
CA TRP A 218 2.94 36.32 14.84
C TRP A 218 4.01 36.20 15.92
N LYS A 219 5.27 35.88 15.58
CA LYS A 219 6.38 35.88 16.55
C LYS A 219 6.58 37.24 17.20
N ASP A 220 6.54 38.31 16.40
CA ASP A 220 6.67 39.68 16.90
C ASP A 220 5.49 40.10 17.77
N GLU A 221 4.28 39.63 17.46
CA GLU A 221 3.08 39.84 18.28
C GLU A 221 3.16 39.07 19.60
N ALA A 222 3.53 37.79 19.56
CA ALA A 222 3.75 36.99 20.77
C ALA A 222 4.84 37.58 21.66
N ALA A 223 5.94 38.08 21.09
CA ALA A 223 7.01 38.75 21.84
C ALA A 223 6.58 40.12 22.41
N ARG A 224 5.61 40.80 21.79
CA ARG A 224 5.00 42.02 22.35
C ARG A 224 4.02 41.68 23.47
N GLU A 225 3.25 40.61 23.33
CA GLU A 225 2.30 40.14 24.34
C GLU A 225 3.01 39.66 25.61
N MET A 226 4.08 38.88 25.47
CA MET A 226 4.92 38.48 26.61
C MET A 226 5.48 39.69 27.37
N ARG A 227 5.89 40.75 26.65
CA ARG A 227 6.37 41.99 27.28
C ARG A 227 5.25 42.78 27.97
N ARG A 228 4.02 42.71 27.47
CA ARG A 228 2.86 43.30 28.18
C ARG A 228 2.58 42.56 29.48
N GLN A 229 2.54 41.23 29.43
CA GLN A 229 2.32 40.40 30.62
C GLN A 229 3.43 40.58 31.67
N GLU A 230 4.69 40.77 31.25
CA GLU A 230 5.78 41.05 32.20
C GLU A 230 5.61 42.41 32.89
N VAL A 231 5.15 43.44 32.15
CA VAL A 231 4.89 44.78 32.73
C VAL A 231 3.66 44.77 33.64
N GLU A 232 2.60 44.07 33.25
CA GLU A 232 1.39 43.89 34.07
C GLU A 232 1.69 43.09 35.34
N GLY A 233 2.44 41.99 35.22
CA GLY A 233 2.85 41.15 36.36
C GLY A 233 3.72 41.91 37.36
N ARG A 234 4.65 42.77 36.91
CA ARG A 234 5.41 43.65 37.82
C ARG A 234 4.54 44.67 38.54
N GLY A 235 3.50 45.18 37.87
CA GLY A 235 2.54 46.09 38.50
C GLY A 235 1.75 45.42 39.62
N GLU A 236 1.32 44.17 39.40
CA GLU A 236 0.63 43.36 40.42
C GLU A 236 1.56 43.00 41.59
N GLU A 237 2.81 42.63 41.33
CA GLU A 237 3.81 42.37 42.40
C GLU A 237 4.08 43.64 43.24
N GLU A 238 4.21 44.81 42.61
CA GLU A 238 4.38 46.09 43.33
C GLU A 238 3.13 46.49 44.14
N GLU A 239 1.92 46.20 43.64
CA GLU A 239 0.66 46.41 44.38
C GLU A 239 0.53 45.43 45.57
N GLU A 240 0.85 44.15 45.39
CA GLU A 240 0.83 43.15 46.47
C GLU A 240 1.88 43.46 47.55
N GLU A 241 3.09 43.87 47.18
CA GLU A 241 4.09 44.33 48.17
C GLU A 241 3.60 45.58 48.92
N GLY A 242 2.95 46.51 48.22
CA GLY A 242 2.34 47.71 48.81
C GLY A 242 1.20 47.40 49.79
N GLU A 243 0.34 46.42 49.45
CA GLU A 243 -0.73 45.95 50.34
C GLU A 243 -0.19 45.15 51.53
N GLY A 244 0.82 44.31 51.33
CA GLY A 244 1.50 43.57 52.40
C GLY A 244 2.08 44.50 53.46
N VAL A 245 2.73 45.59 53.06
CA VAL A 245 3.25 46.62 53.98
C VAL A 245 2.12 47.35 54.72
N ARG A 246 0.99 47.61 54.05
CA ARG A 246 -0.22 48.21 54.68
C ARG A 246 -0.90 47.26 55.65
N GLU A 247 -0.98 45.97 55.35
CA GLU A 247 -1.58 44.97 56.23
C GLU A 247 -0.69 44.69 57.45
N GLU A 248 0.64 44.61 57.28
CA GLU A 248 1.62 44.54 58.37
C GLU A 248 1.47 45.75 59.33
N GLN A 249 1.30 46.98 58.79
CA GLN A 249 1.00 48.16 59.61
C GLN A 249 -0.36 48.08 60.32
N ARG A 250 -1.38 47.46 59.71
CA ARG A 250 -2.68 47.22 60.37
C ARG A 250 -2.57 46.18 61.50
N ARG A 251 -1.74 45.15 61.35
CA ARG A 251 -1.52 44.12 62.39
C ARG A 251 -0.79 44.65 63.62
N ARG A 252 -0.01 45.73 63.50
CA ARG A 252 0.63 46.41 64.64
C ARG A 252 -0.30 47.31 65.46
N ARG A 253 -1.55 47.52 65.03
CA ARG A 253 -2.53 48.23 65.88
C ARG A 253 -3.13 47.27 66.93
N PRO A 254 -3.06 47.63 68.22
CA PRO A 254 -3.65 46.80 69.28
C PRO A 254 -5.16 46.71 69.09
N ARG A 255 -5.67 45.47 68.99
CA ARG A 255 -7.11 45.18 68.88
C ARG A 255 -7.82 45.59 70.17
N PRO A 256 -8.80 46.51 70.15
CA PRO A 256 -9.74 46.66 71.25
C PRO A 256 -10.64 45.42 71.29
N GLY A 257 -10.77 44.82 72.48
CA GLY A 257 -11.60 43.65 72.72
C GLY A 257 -13.06 43.88 72.35
N VAL A 258 -13.68 42.85 71.77
CA VAL A 258 -15.13 42.77 71.66
C VAL A 258 -15.55 41.34 71.95
N ASP A 259 -16.47 41.25 72.89
CA ASP A 259 -17.03 40.08 73.52
C ASP A 259 -17.97 39.27 72.62
N ALA A 260 -18.06 37.99 72.98
CA ALA A 260 -19.26 37.18 73.18
C ALA A 260 -20.43 37.15 72.16
N ALA A 261 -20.79 35.90 71.87
CA ALA A 261 -22.14 35.37 71.60
C ALA A 261 -22.77 35.65 70.23
N THR A 262 -23.25 34.60 69.54
CA THR A 262 -24.67 34.20 69.53
C THR A 262 -24.86 32.95 68.67
N ALA A 263 -25.78 32.09 69.13
CA ALA A 263 -26.12 30.77 68.64
C ALA A 263 -26.94 30.71 67.34
N GLU A 264 -26.86 29.55 66.67
CA GLU A 264 -27.87 28.76 65.92
C GLU A 264 -29.32 29.33 65.83
N PRO A 265 -30.04 29.13 64.70
CA PRO A 265 -30.86 27.91 64.59
C PRO A 265 -31.09 27.32 63.17
N THR A 266 -31.06 25.99 63.13
CA THR A 266 -32.07 25.06 62.57
C THR A 266 -33.31 25.62 61.83
N SER A 267 -33.53 25.14 60.58
CA SER A 267 -34.88 24.89 60.01
C SER A 267 -34.77 23.83 58.88
N THR A 268 -35.15 22.56 59.11
CA THR A 268 -36.46 21.93 58.85
C THR A 268 -36.96 21.95 57.40
N ALA A 269 -36.88 20.75 56.80
CA ALA A 269 -37.92 20.05 56.05
C ALA A 269 -38.58 20.74 54.84
N ASP A 270 -38.31 20.20 53.64
CA ASP A 270 -39.39 19.92 52.70
C ASP A 270 -39.22 18.56 52.00
N ARG A 271 -40.32 17.82 51.98
CA ARG A 271 -40.54 16.46 51.48
C ARG A 271 -41.08 16.57 50.05
N GLY A 272 -40.52 15.84 49.10
CA GLY A 272 -41.21 15.69 47.82
C GLY A 272 -40.54 14.77 46.81
N GLY A 273 -40.78 13.46 46.93
CA GLY A 273 -41.03 12.55 45.79
C GLY A 273 -39.97 12.34 44.71
N GLY A 274 -39.39 11.14 44.66
CA GLY A 274 -38.71 10.62 43.46
C GLY A 274 -37.46 9.78 43.75
N LEU A 275 -37.60 8.75 44.58
CA LEU A 275 -36.46 8.03 45.17
C LEU A 275 -36.07 6.70 44.50
N ASP A 276 -36.56 6.39 43.29
CA ASP A 276 -36.34 5.06 42.69
C ASP A 276 -35.56 4.99 41.37
N ASP A 277 -35.02 6.10 40.83
CA ASP A 277 -34.23 6.04 39.58
C ASP A 277 -32.80 6.65 39.65
N ARG A 278 -32.33 7.02 40.85
CA ARG A 278 -30.99 7.64 41.03
C ARG A 278 -29.90 6.70 41.56
N ARG A 279 -30.22 5.42 41.81
CA ARG A 279 -29.25 4.45 42.38
C ARG A 279 -28.52 3.57 41.37
N ARG A 280 -28.80 3.68 40.06
CA ARG A 280 -28.09 2.87 39.04
C ARG A 280 -26.88 3.54 38.36
N ASP A 281 -26.68 4.85 38.51
CA ASP A 281 -25.55 5.53 37.82
C ASP A 281 -24.33 5.86 38.68
N ARG A 282 -24.38 5.72 40.01
CA ARG A 282 -23.23 6.09 40.88
C ARG A 282 -22.06 5.11 40.87
N HIS A 283 -22.18 3.93 40.27
CA HIS A 283 -21.10 2.94 40.16
C HIS A 283 -20.52 2.79 38.76
N THR A 284 -20.94 3.63 37.82
CA THR A 284 -20.25 3.76 36.54
C THR A 284 -19.84 5.20 36.29
N GLY A 285 -19.21 5.82 37.30
CA GLY A 285 -18.24 6.89 37.08
C GLY A 285 -17.06 6.33 36.27
N ARG A 286 -17.36 5.85 35.06
CA ARG A 286 -16.44 5.24 34.12
C ARG A 286 -15.36 6.26 33.95
N HIS A 287 -14.15 5.88 34.33
CA HIS A 287 -12.94 6.64 34.07
C HIS A 287 -12.98 7.05 32.59
N ARG A 288 -13.38 8.29 32.33
CA ARG A 288 -13.37 8.89 31.00
C ARG A 288 -11.96 9.42 30.82
N HIS A 289 -11.29 8.94 29.80
CA HIS A 289 -10.02 9.51 29.42
C HIS A 289 -10.28 10.92 28.86
N PRO A 290 -9.49 11.95 29.23
CA PRO A 290 -9.73 13.31 28.77
C PRO A 290 -9.71 13.42 27.24
N ILE A 291 -8.76 12.74 26.60
CA ILE A 291 -8.62 12.67 25.14
C ILE A 291 -9.49 11.58 24.50
N LEU A 292 -9.37 10.33 24.94
CA LEU A 292 -10.00 9.16 24.29
C LEU A 292 -11.46 8.93 24.68
N GLY A 293 -12.01 9.73 25.60
CA GLY A 293 -13.41 9.62 25.97
C GLY A 293 -13.75 8.32 26.74
N PRO A 294 -14.94 7.72 26.49
CA PRO A 294 -15.45 6.60 27.27
C PRO A 294 -14.57 5.34 27.22
N GLN A 295 -14.20 4.83 28.40
CA GLN A 295 -13.59 3.52 28.53
C GLN A 295 -14.65 2.41 28.45
N ILE A 296 -14.44 1.44 27.55
CA ILE A 296 -15.29 0.24 27.40
C ILE A 296 -14.84 -0.85 28.38
N ALA A 297 -13.54 -1.09 28.45
CA ALA A 297 -12.97 -2.19 29.25
C ALA A 297 -11.64 -1.78 29.88
N ARG A 298 -11.36 -2.35 31.05
CA ARG A 298 -10.07 -2.29 31.74
C ARG A 298 -9.54 -3.71 31.84
N LEU A 299 -8.46 -4.01 31.13
CA LEU A 299 -7.69 -5.23 31.33
C LEU A 299 -6.49 -4.89 32.22
N PRO A 300 -5.83 -5.89 32.82
CA PRO A 300 -4.68 -5.62 33.69
C PRO A 300 -3.60 -4.80 32.98
N TYR A 301 -3.29 -5.12 31.73
CA TYR A 301 -2.15 -4.58 30.96
C TYR A 301 -2.55 -3.58 29.86
N LYS A 302 -3.86 -3.36 29.63
CA LYS A 302 -4.35 -2.40 28.64
C LYS A 302 -5.77 -1.92 28.95
N ARG A 303 -6.14 -0.76 28.45
CA ARG A 303 -7.50 -0.21 28.50
C ARG A 303 -8.08 -0.16 27.09
N VAL A 304 -9.39 -0.25 26.96
CA VAL A 304 -10.07 -0.19 25.66
C VAL A 304 -11.04 0.98 25.66
N HIS A 305 -10.94 1.85 24.65
CA HIS A 305 -11.73 3.07 24.51
C HIS A 305 -12.44 3.11 23.15
N LEU A 306 -13.48 3.95 23.06
CA LEU A 306 -14.05 4.40 21.78
C LEU A 306 -13.71 5.87 21.61
N THR A 307 -13.07 6.20 20.50
CA THR A 307 -12.70 7.58 20.18
C THR A 307 -12.97 7.88 18.71
N SER A 308 -13.04 9.15 18.36
CA SER A 308 -13.26 9.57 16.99
C SER A 308 -11.96 9.49 16.17
N ALA A 309 -12.12 9.29 14.87
CA ALA A 309 -11.01 9.33 13.91
C ALA A 309 -10.28 10.69 13.91
N SER A 310 -11.02 11.78 14.15
CA SER A 310 -10.45 13.14 14.24
C SER A 310 -9.52 13.28 15.45
N THR A 311 -9.93 12.77 16.61
CA THR A 311 -9.08 12.73 17.80
C THR A 311 -7.85 11.88 17.56
N LEU A 312 -7.99 10.70 16.93
CA LEU A 312 -6.83 9.84 16.62
C LEU A 312 -5.83 10.51 15.68
N ALA A 313 -6.29 11.30 14.71
CA ALA A 313 -5.42 12.01 13.79
C ALA A 313 -4.55 13.09 14.48
N SER A 314 -4.95 13.55 15.68
CA SER A 314 -4.19 14.51 16.48
C SER A 314 -3.13 13.89 17.41
N ILE A 315 -3.17 12.57 17.60
CA ILE A 315 -2.25 11.86 18.49
C ILE A 315 -0.92 11.62 17.74
N PRO A 316 0.24 11.94 18.35
CA PRO A 316 1.53 11.71 17.71
C PRO A 316 1.78 10.22 17.46
N VAL A 317 2.53 9.91 16.40
CA VAL A 317 2.97 8.55 16.09
C VAL A 317 4.31 8.30 16.74
N TYR A 318 4.49 7.13 17.36
CA TYR A 318 5.77 6.73 17.93
C TYR A 318 6.89 6.75 16.87
N GLU A 319 7.97 7.48 17.14
CA GLU A 319 9.01 7.81 16.16
C GLU A 319 9.77 6.60 15.61
N ARG A 320 9.83 5.49 16.36
CA ARG A 320 10.55 4.28 15.93
C ARG A 320 9.73 3.35 15.04
N GLN A 321 8.51 3.74 14.65
CA GLN A 321 7.71 2.98 13.69
C GLN A 321 8.15 3.18 12.24
N ARG A 322 7.59 2.35 11.36
CA ARG A 322 7.59 2.59 9.90
C ARG A 322 7.15 4.03 9.60
N ALA A 323 7.77 4.67 8.61
CA ALA A 323 7.35 5.99 8.18
C ALA A 323 5.88 5.99 7.69
N TYR A 324 5.11 7.00 8.08
CA TYR A 324 3.78 7.23 7.54
C TYR A 324 3.88 7.56 6.05
N ARG A 325 3.07 6.90 5.22
CA ARG A 325 2.95 7.19 3.79
C ARG A 325 1.52 7.52 3.41
N HIS A 326 1.33 8.74 2.92
CA HIS A 326 0.02 9.23 2.51
C HIS A 326 -0.59 8.37 1.38
N ASP A 327 0.20 7.95 0.40
CA ASP A 327 -0.27 7.12 -0.72
C ASP A 327 -0.82 5.77 -0.27
N ARG A 328 -0.22 5.17 0.76
CA ARG A 328 -0.71 3.90 1.33
C ARG A 328 -2.04 4.12 2.04
N ALA A 329 -2.17 5.19 2.82
CA ALA A 329 -3.43 5.56 3.45
C ALA A 329 -4.52 5.85 2.40
N LEU A 330 -4.16 6.52 1.29
CA LEU A 330 -5.05 6.80 0.17
C LEU A 330 -5.49 5.54 -0.57
N ALA A 331 -4.58 4.60 -0.82
CA ALA A 331 -4.91 3.30 -1.41
C ALA A 331 -5.86 2.51 -0.49
N MET A 332 -5.58 2.49 0.82
CA MET A 332 -6.46 1.90 1.82
C MET A 332 -7.83 2.55 1.82
N ALA A 333 -7.92 3.89 1.70
CA ALA A 333 -9.19 4.60 1.67
C ALA A 333 -10.00 4.25 0.42
N LYS A 334 -9.36 4.21 -0.75
CA LYS A 334 -9.99 3.80 -2.03
C LYS A 334 -10.53 2.38 -1.99
N ASP A 335 -9.79 1.44 -1.39
CA ASP A 335 -10.25 0.07 -1.24
C ASP A 335 -11.33 -0.07 -0.15
N LYS A 336 -11.22 0.74 0.91
CA LYS A 336 -12.21 0.78 1.97
C LYS A 336 -13.55 1.32 1.49
N ARG A 337 -13.54 2.31 0.61
CA ARG A 337 -14.76 2.87 -0.03
C ARG A 337 -15.57 1.78 -0.74
N LYS A 338 -14.91 0.83 -1.41
CA LYS A 338 -15.57 -0.32 -2.05
C LYS A 338 -16.15 -1.33 -1.05
N THR A 339 -15.77 -1.24 0.22
CA THR A 339 -16.04 -2.23 1.26
C THR A 339 -16.57 -1.60 2.56
N LEU A 340 -17.27 -0.46 2.46
CA LEU A 340 -17.74 0.31 3.63
C LEU A 340 -18.65 -0.51 4.54
N TRP A 341 -19.47 -1.39 3.96
CA TRP A 341 -20.38 -2.29 4.67
C TRP A 341 -19.69 -3.23 5.67
N MET A 342 -18.38 -3.46 5.55
CA MET A 342 -17.61 -4.31 6.50
C MET A 342 -17.12 -3.57 7.75
N GLY A 343 -17.36 -2.25 7.90
CA GLY A 343 -16.83 -1.46 9.01
C GLY A 343 -15.31 -1.30 8.98
N ILE A 344 -14.71 -0.54 9.91
CA ILE A 344 -13.26 -0.24 9.88
C ILE A 344 -12.46 -1.49 10.29
N PRO A 345 -11.48 -1.95 9.50
CA PRO A 345 -10.74 -3.17 9.82
C PRO A 345 -9.67 -2.94 10.89
N GLY A 346 -9.71 -3.77 11.93
CA GLY A 346 -8.68 -3.88 12.97
C GLY A 346 -8.76 -2.83 14.07
N VAL A 347 -7.86 -2.96 15.06
CA VAL A 347 -7.78 -2.10 16.25
C VAL A 347 -6.60 -1.13 16.09
N ILE A 348 -6.69 0.07 16.69
CA ILE A 348 -5.55 0.99 16.80
C ILE A 348 -4.95 0.84 18.19
N SER A 349 -3.63 0.63 18.25
CA SER A 349 -2.89 0.43 19.49
C SER A 349 -2.17 1.72 19.86
N LEU A 350 -2.38 2.20 21.08
CA LEU A 350 -1.77 3.39 21.65
C LEU A 350 -0.93 3.02 22.88
N MET A 351 0.10 3.79 23.17
CA MET A 351 0.78 3.81 24.46
C MET A 351 0.36 5.07 25.22
N GLU A 352 0.16 4.94 26.52
CA GLU A 352 0.08 6.07 27.45
C GLU A 352 1.36 6.12 28.30
N ASP A 353 2.07 7.24 28.20
CA ASP A 353 3.27 7.54 29.00
C ASP A 353 2.89 7.93 30.43
N ARG A 354 3.90 8.06 31.30
CA ARG A 354 3.68 8.43 32.71
C ARG A 354 3.02 9.81 32.87
N ASP A 355 3.31 10.72 31.95
CA ASP A 355 2.71 12.06 31.88
C ASP A 355 1.28 12.06 31.30
N GLY A 356 0.74 10.88 30.95
CA GLY A 356 -0.56 10.76 30.27
C GLY A 356 -0.52 11.14 28.79
N ARG A 357 0.68 11.35 28.22
CA ARG A 357 0.85 11.56 26.77
C ARG A 357 0.53 10.28 26.03
N LEU A 358 -0.15 10.42 24.89
CA LEU A 358 -0.54 9.30 24.05
C LEU A 358 0.34 9.26 22.81
N SER A 359 0.79 8.06 22.44
CA SER A 359 1.51 7.80 21.20
C SER A 359 0.87 6.63 20.47
N ILE A 360 0.58 6.77 19.17
CA ILE A 360 0.13 5.64 18.34
C ILE A 360 1.28 4.65 18.23
N LEU A 361 1.07 3.38 18.59
CA LEU A 361 2.00 2.23 18.47
C LEU A 361 1.75 1.38 17.21
N ASP A 362 0.50 1.23 16.79
CA ASP A 362 0.16 0.59 15.52
C ASP A 362 -1.13 1.17 14.93
N GLY A 363 -1.26 1.10 13.60
CA GLY A 363 -2.44 1.55 12.89
C GLY A 363 -2.36 2.97 12.34
N GLN A 364 -1.21 3.63 12.35
CA GLN A 364 -1.05 4.98 11.77
C GLN A 364 -1.61 5.15 10.33
N HIS A 365 -1.42 4.17 9.44
CA HIS A 365 -2.00 4.23 8.08
C HIS A 365 -3.53 4.07 8.09
N ARG A 366 -4.10 3.32 9.06
CA ARG A 366 -5.55 3.24 9.27
C ARG A 366 -6.07 4.57 9.79
N VAL A 367 -5.36 5.24 10.70
CA VAL A 367 -5.70 6.59 11.17
C VAL A 367 -5.70 7.56 9.99
N GLY A 368 -4.66 7.56 9.17
CA GLY A 368 -4.60 8.39 7.95
C GLY A 368 -5.72 8.06 6.95
N MET A 369 -6.05 6.78 6.76
CA MET A 369 -7.18 6.34 5.93
C MET A 369 -8.51 6.90 6.46
N MET A 370 -8.75 6.80 7.77
CA MET A 370 -9.98 7.32 8.38
C MET A 370 -10.06 8.85 8.29
N ALA A 371 -8.94 9.55 8.45
CA ALA A 371 -8.87 11.00 8.26
C ALA A 371 -9.24 11.41 6.82
N LEU A 372 -8.71 10.69 5.82
CA LEU A 372 -9.06 10.91 4.41
C LEU A 372 -10.55 10.67 4.14
N LEU A 373 -11.13 9.59 4.69
CA LEU A 373 -12.56 9.29 4.55
C LEU A 373 -13.43 10.34 5.27
N ALA A 374 -13.00 10.84 6.43
CA ALA A 374 -13.69 11.92 7.15
C ALA A 374 -13.70 13.21 6.33
N GLU A 375 -12.58 13.56 5.71
CA GLU A 375 -12.48 14.73 4.84
C GLU A 375 -13.33 14.56 3.57
N GLU A 376 -13.32 13.39 2.94
CA GLU A 376 -14.17 13.09 1.78
C GLU A 376 -15.65 13.21 2.14
N ARG A 377 -16.07 12.65 3.29
CA ARG A 377 -17.44 12.80 3.83
C ARG A 377 -17.83 14.25 4.03
N ARG A 378 -16.93 15.10 4.55
CA ARG A 378 -17.15 16.55 4.69
C ARG A 378 -17.34 17.21 3.33
N ARG A 379 -16.49 16.91 2.34
CA ARG A 379 -16.58 17.47 0.98
C ARG A 379 -17.88 17.09 0.26
N VAL A 380 -18.38 15.87 0.45
CA VAL A 380 -19.65 15.43 -0.13
C VAL A 380 -20.82 16.23 0.45
N ARG A 381 -20.83 16.44 1.78
CA ARG A 381 -21.86 17.25 2.45
C ARG A 381 -21.86 18.72 2.02
N GLU A 382 -20.68 19.32 1.87
CA GLU A 382 -20.54 20.71 1.43
C GLU A 382 -21.05 20.94 0.00
N ARG A 383 -21.01 19.92 -0.86
CA ARG A 383 -21.53 20.01 -2.23
C ARG A 383 -23.05 19.95 -2.34
N GLY A 384 -23.77 19.73 -1.23
CA GLY A 384 -25.23 19.60 -1.23
C GLY A 384 -25.72 18.45 -2.11
N GLY A 385 -24.86 17.45 -2.34
CA GLY A 385 -25.20 16.31 -3.16
C GLY A 385 -26.10 15.36 -2.37
N ASP A 386 -27.42 15.49 -2.52
CA ASP A 386 -28.40 14.46 -2.15
C ASP A 386 -28.29 13.20 -3.03
N GLY A 387 -27.21 13.09 -3.81
CA GLY A 387 -26.97 12.01 -4.74
C GLY A 387 -26.78 10.69 -4.01
N ASP A 388 -27.60 9.70 -4.39
CA ASP A 388 -27.56 8.32 -3.96
C ASP A 388 -26.13 7.81 -3.67
N GLY A 389 -25.81 7.81 -2.38
CA GLY A 389 -25.28 6.63 -1.71
C GLY A 389 -23.85 6.21 -2.03
N ASP A 390 -22.84 7.04 -1.75
CA ASP A 390 -21.46 6.54 -1.63
C ASP A 390 -21.21 5.75 -0.33
N GLY A 391 -22.27 5.45 0.45
CA GLY A 391 -22.21 4.67 1.70
C GLY A 391 -21.38 5.30 2.83
N LEU A 392 -20.68 6.41 2.59
CA LEU A 392 -19.75 7.05 3.52
C LEU A 392 -20.44 7.55 4.78
N ASP A 393 -21.71 7.95 4.69
CA ASP A 393 -22.47 8.40 5.86
C ASP A 393 -22.81 7.27 6.84
N SER A 394 -22.81 6.02 6.37
CA SER A 394 -23.02 4.85 7.23
C SER A 394 -21.79 4.47 8.05
N LEU A 395 -20.61 4.99 7.69
CA LEU A 395 -19.37 4.67 8.38
C LEU A 395 -19.29 5.46 9.69
N ASP A 396 -19.29 4.73 10.81
CA ASP A 396 -19.11 5.30 12.14
C ASP A 396 -17.63 5.59 12.38
N LEU A 397 -17.25 6.86 12.17
CA LEU A 397 -15.92 7.38 12.44
C LEU A 397 -15.79 7.98 13.85
N GLU A 398 -16.87 8.01 14.65
CA GLU A 398 -16.89 8.58 15.99
C GLU A 398 -16.61 7.53 17.07
N ASN A 399 -16.85 6.25 16.78
CA ASN A 399 -16.66 5.14 17.71
C ASN A 399 -15.59 4.15 17.23
N VAL A 400 -14.38 4.64 16.98
CA VAL A 400 -13.23 3.79 16.63
C VAL A 400 -12.70 3.11 17.88
N LEU A 401 -12.60 1.77 17.83
CA LEU A 401 -12.07 0.96 18.92
C LEU A 401 -10.54 1.12 19.02
N VAL A 402 -10.07 1.57 20.18
CA VAL A 402 -8.63 1.68 20.46
C VAL A 402 -8.24 0.96 21.74
N GLU A 403 -7.07 0.35 21.70
CA GLU A 403 -6.43 -0.23 22.88
C GLU A 403 -5.28 0.65 23.33
N VAL A 404 -5.19 0.88 24.63
CA VAL A 404 -4.21 1.75 25.26
C VAL A 404 -3.39 0.91 26.21
N PHE A 405 -2.13 0.70 25.88
CA PHE A 405 -1.16 0.09 26.77
C PHE A 405 -0.66 1.12 27.77
N VAL A 406 -0.48 0.68 29.01
CA VAL A 406 0.02 1.53 30.10
C VAL A 406 1.42 1.03 30.43
N SER A 407 2.39 1.94 30.56
CA SER A 407 3.78 1.61 30.94
C SER A 407 3.80 0.70 32.18
N ARG A 408 4.66 -0.33 32.20
CA ARG A 408 4.65 -1.35 33.26
C ARG A 408 4.92 -0.73 34.63
N ARG A 409 5.75 0.31 34.67
CA ARG A 409 6.11 1.00 35.92
C ARG A 409 4.93 1.64 36.62
N LEU A 410 3.98 2.16 35.85
CA LEU A 410 2.73 2.71 36.39
C LEU A 410 1.88 1.65 37.12
N ARG A 411 2.14 0.36 36.87
CA ARG A 411 1.46 -0.75 37.55
C ARG A 411 2.13 -1.06 38.88
N ASP A 412 3.46 -1.02 38.93
CA ASP A 412 4.23 -1.32 40.13
C ASP A 412 4.15 -0.19 41.18
N ASP A 413 4.02 1.07 40.74
CA ASP A 413 3.85 2.23 41.63
C ASP A 413 2.51 2.24 42.38
N ILE A 414 1.49 1.53 41.89
CA ILE A 414 0.23 1.37 42.62
C ILE A 414 0.42 0.43 43.83
N ASP A 415 1.41 -0.48 43.77
CA ASP A 415 1.61 -1.51 44.79
C ASP A 415 2.82 -1.24 45.71
N LEU A 416 3.75 -0.34 45.37
CA LEU A 416 5.01 -0.17 46.12
C LEU A 416 5.36 1.29 46.41
N ASN A 417 4.83 1.79 47.53
CA ASN A 417 5.09 3.11 48.11
C ASN A 417 6.50 3.27 48.72
N ALA A 418 7.56 2.69 48.15
CA ALA A 418 8.88 2.72 48.78
C ALA A 418 10.06 2.59 47.80
N THR A 419 10.72 3.72 47.56
CA THR A 419 12.13 3.98 47.16
C THR A 419 12.26 4.75 45.85
N GLY A 420 12.40 6.07 46.00
CA GLY A 420 12.49 7.05 44.91
C GLY A 420 13.78 6.95 44.10
N GLY A 421 13.90 5.90 43.28
CA GLY A 421 14.85 5.86 42.18
C GLY A 421 14.24 6.57 40.97
N GLY A 422 14.77 7.75 40.62
CA GLY A 422 14.38 8.45 39.40
C GLY A 422 14.73 7.60 38.17
N GLY A 423 13.74 6.87 37.65
CA GLY A 423 13.89 6.10 36.42
C GLY A 423 14.09 7.05 35.24
N SER A 424 15.18 6.86 34.50
CA SER A 424 15.50 7.58 33.27
C SER A 424 14.42 7.39 32.21
N ASP A 425 14.20 8.42 31.37
CA ASP A 425 13.26 8.40 30.24
C ASP A 425 13.53 7.23 29.25
N ASP A 426 14.77 6.73 29.22
CA ASP A 426 15.18 5.61 28.37
C ASP A 426 14.35 4.33 28.59
N ASP A 427 13.82 4.12 29.79
CA ASP A 427 13.09 2.89 30.11
C ASP A 427 11.67 2.83 29.52
N ASP A 428 11.01 3.98 29.33
CA ASP A 428 9.66 4.01 28.73
C ASP A 428 9.74 3.71 27.22
N ASP A 429 10.84 4.14 26.59
CA ASP A 429 11.17 3.87 25.18
C ASP A 429 11.37 2.36 24.93
N ASP A 430 11.93 1.64 25.89
CA ASP A 430 12.10 0.18 25.84
C ASP A 430 10.78 -0.57 25.97
N ASP A 431 9.87 -0.11 26.82
CA ASP A 431 8.53 -0.68 26.97
C ASP A 431 7.71 -0.50 25.67
N MET A 432 7.77 0.68 25.04
CA MET A 432 7.15 0.92 23.74
C MET A 432 7.71 -0.01 22.65
N ALA A 433 9.04 -0.15 22.58
CA ALA A 433 9.69 -1.03 21.61
C ALA A 433 9.32 -2.51 21.82
N ALA A 434 9.20 -2.94 23.09
CA ALA A 434 8.80 -4.30 23.44
C ALA A 434 7.34 -4.59 23.05
N ILE A 435 6.42 -3.67 23.36
CA ILE A 435 5.00 -3.79 23.00
C ILE A 435 4.82 -3.75 21.48
N PHE A 436 5.50 -2.82 20.80
CA PHE A 436 5.50 -2.74 19.35
C PHE A 436 5.97 -4.05 18.71
N THR A 437 7.08 -4.61 19.22
CA THR A 437 7.60 -5.89 18.75
C THR A 437 6.57 -7.00 18.98
N GLU A 438 5.95 -7.07 20.15
CA GLU A 438 4.94 -8.08 20.48
C GLU A 438 3.70 -8.02 19.57
N ILE A 439 3.13 -6.83 19.38
CA ILE A 439 1.99 -6.60 18.48
C ILE A 439 2.32 -7.11 17.07
N ASN A 440 3.54 -6.83 16.63
CA ASN A 440 3.99 -7.15 15.29
C ASN A 440 4.55 -8.57 15.14
N LYS A 441 4.66 -9.40 16.18
CA LYS A 441 5.09 -10.81 16.01
C LYS A 441 4.16 -11.61 15.08
N ALA A 442 2.90 -11.20 14.98
CA ALA A 442 1.91 -11.85 14.12
C ALA A 442 1.97 -11.39 12.65
N GLU A 443 2.60 -10.25 12.37
CA GLU A 443 2.75 -9.71 11.01
C GLU A 443 4.23 -9.71 10.60
N PRO A 444 4.60 -10.11 9.38
CA PRO A 444 5.99 -10.03 8.95
C PRO A 444 6.41 -8.55 8.80
N VAL A 445 6.97 -7.97 9.87
CA VAL A 445 7.59 -6.65 9.86
C VAL A 445 8.98 -6.74 9.24
N LYS A 446 9.30 -5.75 8.41
CA LYS A 446 10.60 -5.65 7.76
C LYS A 446 11.68 -5.37 8.79
N LEU A 447 12.86 -5.96 8.63
CA LEU A 447 13.94 -5.86 9.61
C LEU A 447 14.35 -4.39 9.81
N LEU A 448 14.33 -3.60 8.75
CA LEU A 448 14.61 -2.16 8.79
C LEU A 448 13.64 -1.38 9.69
N ASP A 449 12.38 -1.81 9.79
CA ASP A 449 11.33 -1.13 10.55
C ASP A 449 11.24 -1.64 12.01
N MET A 450 12.08 -2.59 12.42
CA MET A 450 12.14 -3.05 13.80
C MET A 450 12.94 -2.08 14.68
N PRO A 451 12.42 -1.70 15.87
CA PRO A 451 13.13 -0.79 16.77
C PRO A 451 14.45 -1.41 17.23
N GLY A 452 15.51 -0.60 17.28
CA GLY A 452 16.85 -1.02 17.71
C GLY A 452 17.67 -1.78 16.65
N VAL A 453 17.06 -2.23 15.55
CA VAL A 453 17.77 -2.99 14.49
C VAL A 453 18.56 -2.07 13.56
N ALA A 454 17.97 -0.92 13.19
CA ALA A 454 18.60 0.04 12.30
C ALA A 454 18.70 1.44 12.93
N ASN A 455 19.91 2.00 12.91
CA ASN A 455 20.15 3.39 13.35
C ASN A 455 19.30 4.35 12.53
N LYS A 456 18.82 5.44 13.16
CA LYS A 456 17.99 6.47 12.51
C LYS A 456 18.63 6.99 11.22
N ARG A 457 19.92 7.34 11.26
CA ARG A 457 20.69 7.77 10.09
C ARG A 457 20.66 6.75 8.94
N THR A 458 20.81 5.45 9.24
CA THR A 458 20.77 4.39 8.22
C THR A 458 19.38 4.29 7.59
N ARG A 459 18.32 4.39 8.41
CA ARG A 459 16.94 4.44 7.94
C ARG A 459 16.72 5.63 7.01
N ASP A 460 17.16 6.83 7.40
CA ASP A 460 17.02 8.05 6.60
C ASP A 460 17.73 7.94 5.24
N ILE A 461 18.94 7.36 5.20
CA ILE A 461 19.70 7.13 3.96
C ILE A 461 18.95 6.18 3.02
N ILE A 462 18.44 5.06 3.54
CA ILE A 462 17.69 4.06 2.76
C ILE A 462 16.36 4.65 2.29
N ASP A 463 15.65 5.34 3.16
CA ASP A 463 14.33 5.92 2.88
C ASP A 463 14.43 6.99 1.80
N HIS A 464 15.45 7.85 1.88
CA HIS A 464 15.73 8.85 0.85
C HIS A 464 16.00 8.19 -0.51
N ALA A 465 16.90 7.20 -0.57
CA ALA A 465 17.25 6.56 -1.83
C ALA A 465 16.08 5.76 -2.43
N ALA A 466 15.37 4.99 -1.62
CA ALA A 466 14.24 4.19 -2.08
C ALA A 466 13.08 5.07 -2.58
N SER A 467 12.79 6.19 -1.89
CA SER A 467 11.77 7.17 -2.31
C SER A 467 12.19 7.86 -3.61
N HIS A 468 13.46 8.26 -3.75
CA HIS A 468 13.98 8.84 -4.99
C HIS A 468 13.71 7.95 -6.21
N PHE A 469 13.98 6.64 -6.11
CA PHE A 469 13.70 5.71 -7.23
C PHE A 469 12.22 5.45 -7.44
N HIS A 470 11.41 5.43 -6.37
CA HIS A 470 9.96 5.31 -6.50
C HIS A 470 9.38 6.48 -7.30
N ASP A 471 9.82 7.70 -6.99
CA ASP A 471 9.32 8.92 -7.62
C ASP A 471 9.86 9.11 -9.04
N ALA A 472 11.10 8.69 -9.30
CA ALA A 472 11.70 8.72 -10.63
C ALA A 472 11.08 7.66 -11.58
N TYR A 473 10.68 6.50 -11.05
CA TYR A 473 10.20 5.36 -11.86
C TYR A 473 8.87 4.79 -11.37
N PRO A 474 7.79 5.59 -11.23
CA PRO A 474 6.55 5.15 -10.58
C PRO A 474 5.88 3.95 -11.28
N ALA A 475 6.04 3.82 -12.60
CA ALA A 475 5.50 2.69 -13.38
C ALA A 475 6.19 1.34 -13.08
N MET A 476 7.37 1.38 -12.47
CA MET A 476 8.16 0.21 -12.11
C MET A 476 7.98 -0.20 -10.65
N PHE A 477 7.38 0.66 -9.83
CA PHE A 477 7.03 0.32 -8.47
C PHE A 477 5.59 -0.19 -8.36
N SER A 478 5.41 -1.24 -7.56
CA SER A 478 4.12 -1.84 -7.25
C SER A 478 3.86 -1.73 -5.76
N THR A 479 2.61 -1.41 -5.41
CA THR A 479 2.13 -1.42 -4.03
C THR A 479 2.08 -2.83 -3.44
N SER A 480 2.08 -3.88 -4.26
CA SER A 480 2.05 -5.26 -3.81
C SER A 480 3.42 -5.72 -3.31
N ALA A 481 3.48 -6.24 -2.08
CA ALA A 481 4.68 -6.90 -1.55
C ALA A 481 5.07 -8.18 -2.31
N ARG A 482 4.16 -8.74 -3.15
CA ARG A 482 4.40 -9.92 -3.99
C ARG A 482 4.49 -9.54 -5.47
N CYS A 483 5.10 -8.40 -5.77
CA CYS A 483 5.31 -7.98 -7.15
C CYS A 483 6.27 -8.94 -7.87
N ARG A 484 6.08 -9.08 -9.19
CA ARG A 484 6.95 -9.89 -10.06
C ARG A 484 7.89 -8.97 -10.83
N ALA A 485 9.07 -9.48 -11.21
CA ALA A 485 9.97 -8.78 -12.12
C ALA A 485 9.22 -8.28 -13.37
N PRO A 486 9.46 -7.02 -13.79
CA PRO A 486 10.54 -6.14 -13.36
C PRO A 486 10.12 -5.18 -12.23
N HIS A 487 8.96 -5.41 -11.59
CA HIS A 487 8.44 -4.50 -10.59
C HIS A 487 9.13 -4.65 -9.25
N LEU A 488 9.38 -3.52 -8.59
CA LEU A 488 9.84 -3.47 -7.22
C LEU A 488 8.71 -3.03 -6.28
N ASN A 489 8.79 -3.44 -5.03
CA ASN A 489 7.97 -2.88 -3.96
C ASN A 489 8.87 -2.03 -3.07
N LEU A 490 8.41 -0.84 -2.72
CA LEU A 490 9.21 0.13 -1.97
C LEU A 490 9.70 -0.44 -0.62
N ASP A 491 8.83 -1.14 0.11
CA ASP A 491 9.19 -1.72 1.41
C ASP A 491 10.15 -2.90 1.27
N ASN A 492 9.96 -3.75 0.25
CA ASN A 492 10.91 -4.82 -0.05
C ASN A 492 12.28 -4.28 -0.48
N LEU A 493 12.32 -3.18 -1.25
CA LEU A 493 13.57 -2.56 -1.67
C LEU A 493 14.33 -2.00 -0.46
N ARG A 494 13.64 -1.29 0.44
CA ARG A 494 14.23 -0.78 1.69
C ARG A 494 14.83 -1.91 2.54
N ASP A 495 14.04 -2.96 2.76
CA ASP A 495 14.45 -4.13 3.53
C ASP A 495 15.64 -4.86 2.87
N ALA A 496 15.66 -4.99 1.54
CA ALA A 496 16.76 -5.63 0.81
C ALA A 496 18.04 -4.79 0.82
N LEU A 497 17.94 -3.46 0.74
CA LEU A 497 19.08 -2.53 0.90
C LEU A 497 19.67 -2.65 2.31
N PHE A 498 18.81 -2.75 3.33
CA PHE A 498 19.25 -2.95 4.71
C PHE A 498 19.89 -4.32 4.92
N ALA A 499 19.22 -5.40 4.52
CA ALA A 499 19.67 -6.78 4.72
C ALA A 499 20.94 -7.12 3.92
N SER A 500 21.23 -6.38 2.86
CA SER A 500 22.49 -6.50 2.12
C SER A 500 23.65 -5.73 2.75
N GLU A 501 23.41 -4.94 3.81
CA GLU A 501 24.41 -4.11 4.48
C GLU A 501 25.15 -3.15 3.53
N VAL A 502 24.49 -2.74 2.44
CA VAL A 502 25.13 -2.00 1.34
C VAL A 502 25.77 -0.69 1.82
N ILE A 503 25.13 0.00 2.77
CA ILE A 503 25.64 1.26 3.35
C ILE A 503 26.98 1.04 4.05
N GLN A 504 27.11 -0.05 4.82
CA GLN A 504 28.34 -0.36 5.55
C GLN A 504 29.45 -0.83 4.60
N ARG A 505 29.11 -1.70 3.64
CA ARG A 505 30.08 -2.26 2.68
C ARG A 505 30.67 -1.21 1.75
N GLU A 506 29.83 -0.33 1.22
CA GLU A 506 30.23 0.72 0.27
C GLU A 506 30.60 2.04 0.98
N ARG A 507 30.54 2.07 2.34
CA ARG A 507 30.87 3.22 3.18
C ARG A 507 30.10 4.49 2.82
N MET A 508 28.80 4.37 2.57
CA MET A 508 27.97 5.49 2.16
C MET A 508 27.55 6.32 3.37
N GLY A 509 27.82 7.62 3.32
CA GLY A 509 27.50 8.57 4.39
C GLY A 509 26.16 9.27 4.22
N SER A 510 25.57 9.24 3.02
CA SER A 510 24.36 10.01 2.65
C SER A 510 23.41 9.27 1.69
N GLY A 511 22.14 9.68 1.69
CA GLY A 511 21.12 9.16 0.77
C GLY A 511 21.47 9.40 -0.71
N GLY A 512 22.09 10.54 -1.04
CA GLY A 512 22.53 10.86 -2.40
C GLY A 512 23.67 9.98 -2.92
N GLU A 513 24.58 9.54 -2.04
CA GLU A 513 25.60 8.55 -2.40
C GLU A 513 24.99 7.20 -2.74
N LEU A 514 23.99 6.77 -1.96
CA LEU A 514 23.26 5.53 -2.22
C LEU A 514 22.47 5.61 -3.54
N VAL A 515 21.84 6.75 -3.84
CA VAL A 515 21.20 6.99 -5.13
C VAL A 515 22.19 6.84 -6.29
N ARG A 516 23.34 7.52 -6.23
CA ARG A 516 24.36 7.43 -7.29
C ARG A 516 24.89 6.02 -7.48
N TRP A 517 25.10 5.28 -6.38
CA TRP A 517 25.54 3.89 -6.45
C TRP A 517 24.47 3.00 -7.09
N MET A 518 23.20 3.13 -6.69
CA MET A 518 22.09 2.38 -7.28
C MET A 518 21.90 2.72 -8.77
N SER A 519 22.09 3.98 -9.18
CA SER A 519 22.05 4.38 -10.60
C SER A 519 23.14 3.67 -11.40
N ARG A 520 24.39 3.63 -10.90
CA ARG A 520 25.46 2.85 -11.56
C ARG A 520 25.11 1.38 -11.68
N LYS A 521 24.49 0.78 -10.66
CA LYS A 521 24.01 -0.61 -10.73
C LYS A 521 22.89 -0.79 -11.75
N ASN A 522 22.01 0.19 -11.90
CA ASN A 522 20.99 0.19 -12.94
C ASN A 522 21.62 0.21 -14.34
N ASP A 523 22.67 1.03 -14.53
CA ASP A 523 23.41 1.13 -15.80
C ASP A 523 24.18 -0.16 -16.13
N GLU A 524 24.85 -0.77 -15.15
CA GLU A 524 25.49 -2.09 -15.30
C GLU A 524 24.48 -3.17 -15.75
N LEU A 525 23.28 -3.17 -15.17
CA LEU A 525 22.21 -4.10 -15.57
C LEU A 525 21.61 -3.74 -16.93
N ARG A 526 21.50 -2.45 -17.24
CA ARG A 526 21.08 -1.97 -18.55
C ARG A 526 22.02 -2.46 -19.65
N GLU A 527 23.34 -2.44 -19.44
CA GLU A 527 24.30 -2.98 -20.40
C GLU A 527 24.11 -4.49 -20.59
N ARG A 528 23.96 -5.24 -19.49
CA ARG A 528 23.75 -6.70 -19.53
C ARG A 528 22.46 -7.12 -20.23
N TYR A 529 21.37 -6.39 -20.04
CA TYR A 529 20.04 -6.74 -20.57
C TYR A 529 19.60 -5.86 -21.76
N GLY A 530 20.41 -4.88 -22.14
CA GLY A 530 20.12 -3.93 -23.21
C GLY A 530 20.56 -4.45 -24.58
N ASP A 531 21.63 -5.24 -24.62
CA ASP A 531 22.33 -5.59 -25.85
C ASP A 531 21.76 -6.82 -26.61
N ASP A 532 20.79 -7.52 -26.01
CA ASP A 532 20.21 -8.75 -26.60
C ASP A 532 19.38 -8.50 -27.89
N GLY A 533 19.25 -7.25 -28.34
CA GLY A 533 18.54 -6.91 -29.56
C GLY A 533 19.33 -7.12 -30.85
N LYS A 534 20.67 -7.26 -30.79
CA LYS A 534 21.50 -7.34 -32.01
C LYS A 534 22.60 -8.40 -32.00
N GLY A 535 23.06 -8.89 -30.84
CA GLY A 535 24.18 -9.83 -30.79
C GLY A 535 23.86 -11.33 -31.01
N GLY A 536 22.59 -11.73 -31.03
CA GLY A 536 22.20 -13.14 -30.93
C GLY A 536 21.88 -13.88 -32.24
N ARG A 537 21.95 -13.23 -33.42
CA ARG A 537 21.55 -13.87 -34.70
C ARG A 537 22.73 -14.30 -35.59
N GLU A 538 23.97 -13.96 -35.27
CA GLU A 538 25.11 -14.23 -36.17
C GLU A 538 26.14 -15.24 -35.64
N SER A 539 25.95 -15.84 -34.46
CA SER A 539 26.92 -16.81 -33.90
C SER A 539 26.47 -18.28 -33.91
N SER A 540 25.47 -18.66 -34.73
CA SER A 540 25.06 -20.08 -34.87
C SER A 540 25.25 -20.68 -36.27
N GLU A 541 26.13 -20.10 -37.09
CA GLU A 541 26.57 -20.71 -38.36
C GLU A 541 28.02 -21.20 -38.35
N THR A 542 28.64 -21.40 -37.18
CA THR A 542 29.75 -22.36 -37.09
C THR A 542 29.18 -23.77 -37.09
N LYS A 543 29.04 -24.33 -38.30
CA LYS A 543 29.05 -25.77 -38.55
C LYS A 543 30.26 -26.39 -37.82
N ASN A 544 30.03 -26.99 -36.66
CA ASN A 544 30.95 -27.97 -36.11
C ASN A 544 30.46 -29.35 -36.56
N ASP A 545 30.94 -29.77 -37.72
CA ASP A 545 30.96 -31.17 -38.10
C ASP A 545 32.09 -31.85 -37.31
N GLY A 546 31.71 -32.63 -36.31
CA GLY A 546 32.53 -33.68 -35.70
C GLY A 546 33.48 -33.24 -34.58
N ASP A 547 33.15 -33.62 -33.35
CA ASP A 547 34.04 -34.45 -32.52
C ASP A 547 33.29 -34.87 -31.24
N ASP A 548 33.20 -36.19 -31.02
CA ASP A 548 32.46 -36.86 -29.94
C ASP A 548 33.22 -36.76 -28.60
N GLY A 549 33.29 -35.56 -28.04
CA GLY A 549 33.85 -35.30 -26.71
C GLY A 549 32.78 -35.20 -25.63
N ASP A 550 32.47 -36.32 -24.97
CA ASP A 550 31.58 -36.48 -23.81
C ASP A 550 32.09 -35.73 -22.57
N VAL A 551 32.01 -34.40 -22.60
CA VAL A 551 32.26 -33.52 -21.44
C VAL A 551 30.92 -33.06 -20.92
N ALA A 552 30.53 -33.64 -19.79
CA ALA A 552 29.33 -33.32 -19.02
C ALA A 552 29.09 -31.80 -18.95
N ALA A 553 28.20 -31.32 -19.82
CA ALA A 553 27.71 -29.96 -19.83
C ALA A 553 26.90 -29.77 -18.54
N GLU A 554 27.51 -29.16 -17.53
CA GLU A 554 26.75 -28.68 -16.38
C GLU A 554 25.70 -27.71 -16.90
N ASP A 555 24.44 -28.10 -16.73
CA ASP A 555 23.21 -27.39 -17.06
C ASP A 555 23.25 -25.96 -16.50
N GLY A 556 23.86 -25.06 -17.27
CA GLY A 556 23.73 -23.62 -17.15
C GLY A 556 22.31 -23.25 -17.50
N LYS A 557 21.40 -23.52 -16.56
CA LYS A 557 19.97 -23.18 -16.60
C LYS A 557 19.88 -21.66 -16.66
N LYS A 558 20.02 -21.11 -17.88
CA LYS A 558 19.74 -19.72 -18.20
C LYS A 558 18.34 -19.49 -17.66
N THR A 559 18.25 -18.77 -16.55
CA THR A 559 16.98 -18.34 -15.99
C THR A 559 16.30 -17.59 -17.10
N SER A 560 15.33 -18.23 -17.75
CA SER A 560 14.50 -17.63 -18.79
C SER A 560 13.75 -16.50 -18.12
N MET A 561 14.39 -15.33 -18.08
CA MET A 561 13.77 -14.12 -17.63
C MET A 561 12.66 -13.82 -18.61
N ASN A 562 11.51 -13.46 -18.06
CA ASN A 562 10.35 -13.15 -18.86
C ASN A 562 10.69 -12.01 -19.82
N GLU A 563 10.67 -12.25 -21.12
CA GLU A 563 10.97 -11.26 -22.16
C GLU A 563 10.11 -10.00 -22.01
N MET A 564 8.88 -10.15 -21.51
CA MET A 564 8.00 -9.01 -21.19
C MET A 564 8.56 -8.13 -20.07
N ALA A 565 9.26 -8.72 -19.10
CA ALA A 565 9.90 -7.97 -18.02
C ALA A 565 11.08 -7.16 -18.55
N ILE A 566 11.93 -7.74 -19.40
CA ILE A 566 13.04 -7.05 -20.07
C ILE A 566 12.52 -5.92 -20.96
N LYS A 567 11.49 -6.18 -21.78
CA LYS A 567 10.86 -5.16 -22.63
C LYS A 567 10.30 -3.98 -21.81
N LYS A 568 9.71 -4.26 -20.65
CA LYS A 568 9.19 -3.23 -19.76
C LYS A 568 10.30 -2.47 -19.04
N ALA A 569 11.35 -3.15 -18.58
CA ALA A 569 12.55 -2.53 -18.03
C ALA A 569 13.19 -1.56 -19.04
N ARG A 570 13.37 -2.00 -20.29
CA ARG A 570 13.86 -1.16 -21.42
C ARG A 570 12.97 0.05 -21.67
N LYS A 571 11.64 -0.13 -21.66
CA LYS A 571 10.69 0.97 -21.88
C LYS A 571 10.83 2.10 -20.84
N HIS A 572 11.19 1.74 -19.60
CA HIS A 572 11.27 2.69 -18.49
C HIS A 572 12.72 2.99 -18.05
N ASP A 573 13.71 2.49 -18.78
CA ASP A 573 15.14 2.56 -18.45
C ASP A 573 15.48 2.14 -17.01
N PHE A 574 14.80 1.11 -16.51
CA PHE A 574 14.89 0.66 -15.11
C PHE A 574 15.00 -0.86 -15.00
N TYR A 575 16.17 -1.32 -14.56
CA TYR A 575 16.62 -2.71 -14.60
C TYR A 575 16.87 -3.32 -13.23
N LEU A 576 16.95 -2.51 -12.16
CA LEU A 576 17.16 -2.99 -10.77
C LEU A 576 16.11 -4.01 -10.30
N GLY A 577 14.91 -4.01 -10.91
CA GLY A 577 13.83 -4.94 -10.59
C GLY A 577 13.85 -6.27 -11.34
N LEU A 578 14.82 -6.49 -12.26
CA LEU A 578 14.94 -7.74 -13.00
C LEU A 578 15.56 -8.85 -12.15
N GLU A 579 16.63 -8.54 -11.41
CA GLU A 579 17.29 -9.46 -10.49
C GLU A 579 17.69 -8.72 -9.21
N SER A 580 17.80 -9.44 -8.08
CA SER A 580 18.28 -8.89 -6.80
C SER A 580 19.76 -9.15 -6.55
N THR A 581 20.44 -9.83 -7.47
CA THR A 581 21.86 -10.23 -7.33
C THR A 581 22.79 -9.03 -7.27
N TRP A 582 22.43 -7.87 -7.85
CA TRP A 582 23.21 -6.64 -7.76
C TRP A 582 23.35 -6.09 -6.32
N LEU A 583 22.45 -6.47 -5.41
CA LEU A 583 22.56 -6.14 -3.99
C LEU A 583 23.61 -6.98 -3.27
N TYR A 584 23.99 -8.13 -3.81
CA TYR A 584 24.91 -9.06 -3.16
C TYR A 584 26.19 -9.12 -3.99
N ARG A 585 27.29 -8.69 -3.39
CA ARG A 585 28.60 -8.84 -4.01
C ARG A 585 28.86 -10.34 -4.21
N LYS A 586 29.24 -10.73 -5.43
CA LYS A 586 29.79 -12.07 -5.69
C LYS A 586 31.22 -12.16 -5.19
#